data_AF-A0A931DJT8-F1
#
_entry.id   AF-A0A931DJT8-F1
#
_cell.length_a   1.000
_cell.length_b   1.000
_cell.length_c   1.000
_cell.angle_alpha   90.00
_cell.angle_beta   90.00
_cell.angle_gamma   90.00
#
_symmetry.space_group_name_H-M   'P 1'
#
loop_
_entity.id
_entity.type
_entity.pdbx_description
1 polymer ?
#
loop_
_entity_poly.entity_id
_entity_poly.type
_entity_poly.pdbx_seq_one_letter_code
_entity_poly.pdbx_strand_id
1 'polypeptide(L)'
;MAKAGYTVTTGGAVALTGGAAKTVLGVRANAAFGLDLKKVRVSFDGTTATAVPALVEVCYCTWATNGTMGTNNTTLTSAVAQLYGRAQTHGVTAGKNWTSEPTVLTPLEEWLVSPAGGIVVYDWPLGDTPDCAFSEGFAIRVTAPAGVNVRAGLVWERA
;
A
#
# COMPACT_ATOMS: atom_id res chain seq x y z
N MET A 1 6.41 3.34 25.56
CA MET A 1 5.60 4.48 25.06
C MET A 1 4.26 3.95 24.59
N ALA A 2 3.15 4.66 24.80
CA ALA A 2 1.86 4.26 24.24
C ALA A 2 1.94 4.34 22.70
N LYS A 3 1.84 3.21 22.01
CA LYS A 3 1.96 3.17 20.56
C LYS A 3 0.73 3.83 19.90
N ALA A 4 0.98 4.65 18.88
CA ALA A 4 -0.05 5.24 18.04
C ALA A 4 -0.03 4.58 16.67
N GLY A 5 -1.20 4.11 16.23
CA GLY A 5 -1.40 3.49 14.92
C GLY A 5 -1.99 4.48 13.93
N TYR A 6 -1.56 4.37 12.68
CA TYR A 6 -1.97 5.22 11.57
C TYR A 6 -2.49 4.38 10.42
N THR A 7 -3.34 4.98 9.58
CA THR A 7 -3.92 4.33 8.42
C THR A 7 -3.96 5.28 7.24
N VAL A 8 -3.81 4.72 6.04
CA VAL A 8 -4.12 5.40 4.78
C VAL A 8 -4.89 4.45 3.88
N THR A 9 -5.85 5.00 3.15
CA THR A 9 -6.57 4.26 2.13
C THR A 9 -6.49 5.03 0.82
N THR A 10 -6.73 4.32 -0.28
CA THR A 10 -6.86 4.93 -1.61
C THR A 10 -7.92 6.04 -1.71
N GLY A 11 -8.90 6.10 -0.79
CA GLY A 11 -9.98 7.11 -0.80
C GLY A 11 -10.92 7.05 -2.00
N GLY A 12 -10.72 6.10 -2.91
CA GLY A 12 -11.41 5.95 -4.19
C GLY A 12 -10.83 4.76 -4.96
N ALA A 13 -11.55 4.31 -5.98
CA ALA A 13 -11.11 3.22 -6.83
C ALA A 13 -9.87 3.64 -7.65
N VAL A 14 -8.86 2.76 -7.72
CA VAL A 14 -7.70 2.92 -8.62
C VAL A 14 -7.91 1.99 -9.80
N ALA A 15 -7.94 2.55 -11.02
CA ALA A 15 -8.12 1.77 -12.24
C ALA A 15 -6.83 1.03 -12.62
N LEU A 16 -6.95 -0.26 -12.89
CA LEU A 16 -5.88 -1.11 -13.40
C LEU A 16 -6.03 -1.30 -14.91
N THR A 17 -4.90 -1.56 -15.57
CA THR A 17 -4.84 -1.87 -16.99
C THR A 17 -4.33 -3.31 -17.13
N GLY A 18 -4.96 -4.09 -18.02
CA GLY A 18 -4.63 -5.51 -18.16
C GLY A 18 -3.15 -5.76 -18.49
N GLY A 19 -2.53 -6.68 -17.76
CA GLY A 19 -1.16 -7.14 -17.97
C GLY A 19 -0.06 -6.20 -17.47
N ALA A 20 -0.40 -5.02 -16.95
CA ALA A 20 0.57 -4.07 -16.41
C ALA A 20 0.55 -4.07 -14.88
N ALA A 21 1.72 -4.17 -14.27
CA ALA A 21 1.88 -3.95 -12.84
C ALA A 21 1.63 -2.48 -12.51
N LYS A 22 0.88 -2.23 -11.43
CA LYS A 22 0.66 -0.89 -10.90
C LYS A 22 0.82 -0.87 -9.39
N THR A 23 1.61 0.05 -8.88
CA THR A 23 1.63 0.43 -7.47
C THR A 23 0.38 1.25 -7.18
N VAL A 24 -0.54 0.70 -6.38
CA VAL A 24 -1.87 1.26 -6.17
C VAL A 24 -1.94 2.16 -4.95
N LEU A 25 -1.14 1.84 -3.93
CA LEU A 25 -1.03 2.57 -2.68
C LEU A 25 0.39 2.41 -2.13
N GLY A 26 0.91 3.46 -1.51
CA GLY A 26 2.20 3.37 -0.84
C GLY A 26 2.36 4.43 0.24
N VAL A 27 3.21 4.11 1.20
CA VAL A 27 3.55 4.96 2.34
C VAL A 27 5.07 5.00 2.48
N ARG A 28 5.59 6.19 2.73
CA ARG A 28 7.01 6.47 2.93
C ARG A 28 7.24 7.06 4.30
N ALA A 29 8.17 6.46 5.02
CA ALA A 29 8.64 6.87 6.33
C ALA A 29 9.31 8.25 6.29
N ASN A 30 9.41 8.87 7.45
CA ASN A 30 10.20 10.09 7.60
C ASN A 30 11.71 9.74 7.65
N ALA A 31 12.57 10.74 7.51
CA ALA A 31 13.99 10.59 7.77
C ALA A 31 14.32 10.30 9.25
N ALA A 32 13.41 10.60 10.17
CA ALA A 32 13.64 10.47 11.62
C ALA A 32 13.09 9.18 12.25
N PHE A 33 12.39 8.32 11.50
CA PHE A 33 11.78 7.09 12.02
C PHE A 33 11.36 6.12 10.92
N GLY A 34 11.23 4.83 11.27
CA GLY A 34 10.74 3.79 10.38
C GLY A 34 9.24 3.52 10.55
N LEU A 35 8.71 2.58 9.75
CA LEU A 35 7.32 2.14 9.83
C LEU A 35 7.29 0.66 10.20
N ASP A 36 6.38 0.30 11.09
CA ASP A 36 6.09 -1.07 11.49
C ASP A 36 4.72 -1.47 10.93
N LEU A 37 4.68 -2.29 9.88
CA LEU A 37 3.47 -2.59 9.13
C LEU A 37 2.57 -3.56 9.89
N LYS A 38 1.33 -3.15 10.18
CA LYS A 38 0.38 -3.94 10.98
C LYS A 38 -0.70 -4.63 10.17
N LYS A 39 -1.24 -3.96 9.14
CA LYS A 39 -2.37 -4.50 8.36
C LYS A 39 -2.31 -4.04 6.91
N VAL A 40 -2.68 -4.95 6.01
CA VAL A 40 -2.89 -4.69 4.59
C VAL A 40 -4.31 -5.10 4.23
N ARG A 41 -4.95 -4.27 3.42
CA ARG A 41 -6.28 -4.53 2.88
C ARG A 41 -6.29 -4.23 1.40
N VAL A 42 -6.81 -5.16 0.60
CA VAL A 42 -6.97 -5.01 -0.84
C VAL A 42 -8.31 -5.61 -1.25
N SER A 43 -9.08 -4.91 -2.07
CA SER A 43 -10.32 -5.42 -2.62
C SER A 43 -10.53 -5.00 -4.07
N PHE A 44 -11.22 -5.84 -4.83
CA PHE A 44 -11.54 -5.63 -6.24
C PHE A 44 -13.04 -5.47 -6.47
N ASP A 45 -13.42 -4.79 -7.55
CA ASP A 45 -14.82 -4.55 -7.95
C ASP A 45 -15.16 -5.15 -9.32
N GLY A 46 -14.34 -6.06 -9.82
CA GLY A 46 -14.63 -6.78 -11.06
C GLY A 46 -15.89 -7.63 -10.94
N THR A 47 -16.47 -7.97 -12.10
CA THR A 47 -17.75 -8.70 -12.18
C THR A 47 -17.61 -10.09 -12.81
N THR A 48 -16.48 -10.37 -13.48
CA THR A 48 -16.29 -11.62 -14.23
C THR A 48 -15.62 -12.68 -13.37
N ALA A 49 -16.41 -13.61 -12.82
CA ALA A 49 -15.93 -14.66 -11.92
C ALA A 49 -14.89 -15.63 -12.53
N THR A 50 -14.88 -15.76 -13.86
CA THR A 50 -13.92 -16.61 -14.60
C THR A 50 -12.64 -15.88 -14.99
N ALA A 51 -12.51 -14.60 -14.65
CA ALA A 51 -11.31 -13.85 -14.93
C ALA A 51 -10.11 -14.43 -14.15
N VAL A 52 -8.95 -14.44 -14.81
CA VAL A 52 -7.70 -14.89 -14.18
C VAL A 52 -7.45 -14.03 -12.91
N PRO A 53 -7.01 -14.65 -11.79
CA PRO A 53 -6.71 -13.91 -10.57
C PRO A 53 -5.69 -12.78 -10.78
N ALA A 54 -5.89 -11.66 -10.10
CA ALA A 54 -4.91 -10.59 -10.03
C ALA A 54 -3.83 -10.93 -9.00
N LEU A 55 -2.57 -10.69 -9.35
CA LEU A 55 -1.46 -10.80 -8.41
C LEU A 55 -1.40 -9.54 -7.56
N VAL A 56 -1.50 -9.69 -6.24
CA VAL A 56 -1.36 -8.62 -5.25
C VAL A 56 -0.09 -8.87 -4.48
N GLU A 57 0.80 -7.89 -4.47
CA GLU A 57 2.09 -7.96 -3.78
C GLU A 57 2.18 -6.82 -2.75
N VAL A 58 2.63 -7.16 -1.55
CA VAL A 58 3.09 -6.17 -0.57
C VAL A 58 4.59 -6.07 -0.74
N CYS A 59 5.06 -4.90 -1.14
CA CYS A 59 6.46 -4.66 -1.44
C CYS A 59 7.08 -3.73 -0.41
N TYR A 60 8.31 -4.04 -0.02
CA TYR A 60 9.25 -3.06 0.52
C TYR A 60 9.72 -2.13 -0.61
N CYS A 61 9.78 -0.83 -0.34
CA CYS A 61 10.12 0.17 -1.34
C CYS A 61 11.12 1.18 -0.81
N THR A 62 12.26 1.32 -1.50
CA THR A 62 13.30 2.30 -1.18
C THR A 62 12.98 3.71 -1.70
N TRP A 63 11.97 3.81 -2.57
CA TRP A 63 11.55 5.03 -3.26
C TRP A 63 12.63 5.73 -4.10
N ALA A 64 13.68 5.01 -4.51
CA ALA A 64 14.75 5.55 -5.35
C ALA A 64 14.24 5.98 -6.74
N THR A 65 14.72 7.13 -7.21
CA THR A 65 14.63 7.69 -8.58
C THR A 65 13.23 7.99 -9.14
N ASN A 66 12.19 7.24 -8.78
CA ASN A 66 10.85 7.34 -9.37
C ASN A 66 9.75 6.87 -8.39
N GLY A 67 9.86 7.26 -7.12
CA GLY A 67 8.95 6.79 -6.07
C GLY A 67 8.47 7.88 -5.11
N THR A 68 9.01 9.10 -5.21
CA THR A 68 8.67 10.14 -4.25
C THR A 68 7.22 10.56 -4.40
N MET A 69 6.49 10.62 -3.28
CA MET A 69 5.10 11.05 -3.25
C MET A 69 4.95 12.43 -3.89
N GLY A 70 3.98 12.57 -4.80
CA GLY A 70 3.77 13.75 -5.64
C GLY A 70 4.46 13.70 -7.01
N THR A 71 5.30 12.69 -7.29
CA THR A 71 5.89 12.45 -8.62
C THR A 71 5.26 11.21 -9.23
N ASN A 72 4.61 11.36 -10.39
CA ASN A 72 3.94 10.27 -11.11
C ASN A 72 2.88 9.52 -10.29
N ASN A 73 2.36 10.12 -9.21
CA ASN A 73 1.30 9.57 -8.39
C ASN A 73 0.41 10.68 -7.83
N THR A 74 -0.73 10.32 -7.25
CA THR A 74 -1.58 11.25 -6.51
C THR A 74 -1.22 11.20 -5.03
N THR A 75 -0.86 12.33 -4.44
CA THR A 75 -0.52 12.43 -3.02
C THR A 75 -1.74 12.19 -2.11
N LEU A 76 -1.52 11.43 -1.04
CA LEU A 76 -2.50 11.11 0.00
C LEU A 76 -2.02 11.49 1.42
N THR A 77 -0.93 12.24 1.55
CA THR A 77 -0.34 12.57 2.85
C THR A 77 -1.32 13.22 3.83
N SER A 78 -2.23 14.08 3.36
CA SER A 78 -3.28 14.71 4.19
C SER A 78 -4.43 13.76 4.54
N ALA A 79 -4.57 12.65 3.83
CA ALA A 79 -5.57 11.62 4.08
C ALA A 79 -5.09 10.53 5.06
N VAL A 80 -3.86 10.65 5.56
CA VAL A 80 -3.35 9.78 6.63
C VAL A 80 -4.10 10.12 7.92
N ALA A 81 -4.81 9.13 8.46
CA ALA A 81 -5.57 9.28 9.69
C ALA A 81 -4.90 8.52 10.83
N GLN A 82 -4.99 9.07 12.04
CA GLN A 82 -4.65 8.32 13.24
C GLN A 82 -5.80 7.37 13.59
N LEU A 83 -5.48 6.09 13.80
CA LEU A 83 -6.45 5.04 14.10
C LEU A 83 -6.61 4.81 15.60
N TYR A 84 -5.52 4.83 16.37
CA TYR A 84 -5.52 4.67 17.83
C TYR A 84 -4.30 5.33 18.48
N GLY A 85 -4.31 5.38 19.82
CA GLY A 85 -3.24 5.97 20.64
C GLY A 85 -3.43 7.46 20.90
N ARG A 86 -2.39 8.12 21.42
CA ARG A 86 -2.42 9.57 21.71
C ARG A 86 -2.29 10.38 20.43
N ALA A 87 -3.11 11.43 20.29
CA ALA A 87 -3.04 12.36 19.16
C ALA A 87 -1.62 12.87 18.90
N GLN A 88 -1.08 12.58 17.71
CA GLN A 88 0.24 13.04 17.29
C GLN A 88 0.32 13.11 15.76
N THR A 89 1.00 14.13 15.24
CA THR A 89 1.30 14.27 13.81
C THR A 89 2.01 13.02 13.28
N HIS A 90 1.50 12.47 12.17
CA HIS A 90 1.98 11.22 11.58
C HIS A 90 3.40 11.34 10.99
N GLY A 91 3.78 12.48 10.42
CA GLY A 91 5.12 12.74 9.88
C GLY A 91 5.54 11.93 8.64
N VAL A 92 4.69 11.03 8.14
CA VAL A 92 4.90 10.24 6.90
C VAL A 92 4.36 10.93 5.66
N THR A 93 4.72 10.41 4.48
CA THR A 93 4.08 10.77 3.20
C THR A 93 3.42 9.55 2.56
N ALA A 94 2.33 9.75 1.84
CA ALA A 94 1.60 8.66 1.18
C ALA A 94 1.11 9.08 -0.21
N GLY A 95 0.84 8.09 -1.06
CA GLY A 95 0.39 8.30 -2.43
C GLY A 95 -0.36 7.11 -3.00
N LYS A 96 -1.03 7.31 -4.12
CA LYS A 96 -1.78 6.29 -4.86
C LYS A 96 -1.64 6.45 -6.37
N ASN A 97 -2.03 5.40 -7.11
CA ASN A 97 -2.16 5.39 -8.56
C ASN A 97 -0.87 5.88 -9.26
N TRP A 98 0.20 5.12 -9.11
CA TRP A 98 1.43 5.41 -9.83
C TRP A 98 1.20 5.23 -11.33
N THR A 99 1.58 6.24 -12.11
CA THR A 99 1.61 6.21 -13.58
C THR A 99 2.93 5.65 -14.10
N SER A 100 3.96 5.64 -13.26
CA SER A 100 5.24 5.00 -13.51
C SER A 100 5.68 4.28 -12.25
N GLU A 101 6.06 3.01 -12.36
CA GLU A 101 6.39 2.18 -11.21
C GLU A 101 7.66 2.66 -10.49
N PRO A 102 7.67 2.63 -9.15
CA PRO A 102 8.90 2.75 -8.37
C PRO A 102 9.94 1.69 -8.80
N THR A 103 11.22 2.07 -8.79
CA THR A 103 12.28 1.26 -9.42
C THR A 103 12.82 0.13 -8.56
N VAL A 104 12.72 0.25 -7.23
CA VAL A 104 13.25 -0.75 -6.29
C VAL A 104 12.12 -1.16 -5.35
N LEU A 105 11.42 -2.21 -5.76
CA LEU A 105 10.33 -2.86 -5.05
C LEU A 105 10.70 -4.31 -4.81
N THR A 106 10.79 -4.70 -3.55
CA THR A 106 11.05 -6.08 -3.14
C THR A 106 9.76 -6.67 -2.58
N PRO A 107 9.13 -7.65 -3.24
CA PRO A 107 7.95 -8.33 -2.70
C PRO A 107 8.29 -9.01 -1.37
N LEU A 108 7.46 -8.76 -0.36
CA LEU A 108 7.51 -9.40 0.96
C LEU A 108 6.49 -10.53 1.04
N GLU A 109 5.29 -10.28 0.52
CA GLU A 109 4.17 -11.23 0.47
C GLU A 109 3.41 -11.06 -0.84
N GLU A 110 2.83 -12.16 -1.33
CA GLU A 110 2.05 -12.16 -2.56
C GLU A 110 0.80 -13.05 -2.45
N TRP A 111 -0.29 -12.60 -3.06
CA TRP A 111 -1.54 -13.34 -3.13
C TRP A 111 -2.14 -13.28 -4.52
N LEU A 112 -2.69 -14.41 -4.97
CA LEU A 112 -3.58 -14.45 -6.12
C LEU A 112 -5.01 -14.22 -5.65
N VAL A 113 -5.60 -13.11 -6.07
CA VAL A 113 -6.92 -12.66 -5.61
C VAL A 113 -7.87 -12.61 -6.79
N SER A 114 -9.07 -13.17 -6.63
CA SER A 114 -10.09 -13.05 -7.65
C SER A 114 -10.45 -11.58 -7.88
N PRO A 115 -10.40 -11.07 -9.12
CA PRO A 115 -10.84 -9.72 -9.41
C PRO A 115 -12.36 -9.57 -9.26
N ALA A 116 -13.12 -10.66 -9.20
CA ALA A 116 -14.58 -10.65 -9.07
C ALA A 116 -15.04 -10.55 -7.62
N GLY A 117 -14.83 -9.38 -6.99
CA GLY A 117 -15.22 -9.13 -5.61
C GLY A 117 -14.30 -9.76 -4.55
N GLY A 118 -13.11 -10.22 -4.93
CA GLY A 118 -12.13 -10.76 -3.99
C GLY A 118 -11.63 -9.69 -3.02
N ILE A 119 -11.36 -10.12 -1.79
CA ILE A 119 -10.80 -9.28 -0.73
C ILE A 119 -9.67 -10.02 -0.02
N VAL A 120 -8.60 -9.28 0.26
CA VAL A 120 -7.54 -9.69 1.18
C VAL A 120 -7.54 -8.71 2.33
N VAL A 121 -7.63 -9.25 3.54
CA VAL A 121 -7.36 -8.53 4.79
C VAL A 121 -6.34 -9.36 5.53
N TYR A 122 -5.12 -8.86 5.59
CA TYR A 122 -4.02 -9.52 6.27
C TYR A 122 -3.54 -8.66 7.43
N ASP A 123 -3.64 -9.21 8.63
CA ASP A 123 -3.17 -8.60 9.86
C ASP A 123 -1.93 -9.38 10.31
N TRP A 124 -0.78 -8.70 10.39
CA TRP A 124 0.44 -9.35 10.83
C TRP A 124 0.35 -9.70 12.33
N PRO A 125 0.82 -10.90 12.73
CA PRO A 125 0.86 -11.27 14.12
C PRO A 125 1.85 -10.39 14.88
N LEU A 126 1.63 -10.25 16.19
CA LEU A 126 2.50 -9.43 17.03
C LEU A 126 3.91 -10.05 17.10
N GLY A 127 4.91 -9.29 16.66
CA GLY A 127 6.33 -9.67 16.75
C GLY A 127 6.98 -9.99 15.40
N ASP A 128 6.18 -10.33 14.39
CA ASP A 128 6.66 -10.63 13.03
C ASP A 128 6.20 -9.58 12.02
N THR A 129 6.01 -8.36 12.49
CA THR A 129 5.56 -7.25 11.64
C THR A 129 6.75 -6.71 10.83
N PRO A 130 6.62 -6.57 9.50
CA PRO A 130 7.68 -6.02 8.67
C PRO A 130 7.98 -4.59 9.08
N ASP A 131 9.25 -4.30 9.35
CA ASP A 131 9.74 -2.95 9.58
C ASP A 131 10.42 -2.38 8.33
N CYS A 132 10.55 -1.06 8.28
CA CYS A 132 11.30 -0.39 7.23
C CYS A 132 12.35 0.57 7.76
N ALA A 133 13.39 0.77 6.96
CA ALA A 133 14.41 1.77 7.21
C ALA A 133 13.86 3.20 7.09
N PHE A 134 14.65 4.17 7.56
CA PHE A 134 14.30 5.58 7.48
C PHE A 134 14.20 6.04 6.03
N SER A 135 13.22 6.91 5.73
CA SER A 135 12.91 7.38 4.38
C SER A 135 12.47 6.31 3.37
N GLU A 136 12.35 5.05 3.78
CA GLU A 136 11.85 3.94 2.96
C GLU A 136 10.38 3.66 3.29
N GLY A 137 9.80 2.56 2.83
CA GLY A 137 8.46 2.20 3.25
C GLY A 137 7.86 1.02 2.50
N PHE A 138 6.53 1.05 2.37
CA PHE A 138 5.77 -0.06 1.83
C PHE A 138 4.87 0.39 0.69
N ALA A 139 4.69 -0.51 -0.27
CA ALA A 139 3.86 -0.32 -1.43
C ALA A 139 2.97 -1.56 -1.63
N ILE A 140 1.76 -1.36 -2.11
CA ILE A 140 0.90 -2.42 -2.62
C ILE A 140 0.99 -2.34 -4.13
N ARG A 141 1.54 -3.38 -4.76
CA ARG A 141 1.61 -3.53 -6.20
C ARG A 141 0.58 -4.56 -6.65
N VAL A 142 -0.10 -4.27 -7.73
CA VAL A 142 -1.13 -5.15 -8.28
C VAL A 142 -0.91 -5.32 -9.77
N THR A 143 -0.89 -6.57 -10.22
CA THR A 143 -0.88 -6.94 -11.63
C THR A 143 -2.18 -7.67 -11.93
N ALA A 144 -3.12 -6.97 -12.56
CA ALA A 144 -4.38 -7.57 -12.99
C ALA A 144 -4.30 -7.98 -14.46
N PRO A 145 -4.83 -9.17 -14.85
CA PRO A 145 -4.83 -9.62 -16.23
C PRO A 145 -5.85 -8.87 -17.10
N ALA A 146 -6.82 -8.18 -16.49
CA ALA A 146 -7.84 -7.39 -17.16
C ALA A 146 -8.01 -6.02 -16.49
N GLY A 147 -8.68 -5.09 -17.17
CA GLY A 147 -9.06 -3.80 -16.61
C GLY A 147 -10.13 -3.96 -15.53
N VAL A 148 -9.75 -3.68 -14.28
CA VAL A 148 -10.62 -3.72 -13.10
C VAL A 148 -10.21 -2.58 -12.17
N ASN A 149 -11.02 -2.27 -11.16
CA ASN A 149 -10.59 -1.34 -10.13
C ASN A 149 -10.21 -2.05 -8.84
N VAL A 150 -9.33 -1.41 -8.11
CA VAL A 150 -8.83 -1.87 -6.82
C VAL A 150 -8.94 -0.77 -5.78
N ARG A 151 -9.26 -1.17 -4.56
CA ARG A 151 -9.17 -0.34 -3.36
C ARG A 151 -8.17 -0.99 -2.42
N ALA A 152 -7.29 -0.18 -1.86
CA ALA A 152 -6.28 -0.64 -0.93
C ALA A 152 -6.22 0.22 0.33
N GLY A 153 -5.69 -0.36 1.41
CA GLY A 153 -5.41 0.30 2.68
C GLY A 153 -4.21 -0.30 3.38
N LEU A 154 -3.44 0.56 4.06
CA LEU A 154 -2.28 0.21 4.87
C LEU A 154 -2.48 0.74 6.29
N VAL A 155 -2.13 -0.06 7.29
CA VAL A 155 -2.11 0.33 8.70
C VAL A 155 -0.74 0.04 9.27
N TRP A 156 -0.14 1.01 9.95
CA TRP A 156 1.20 0.89 10.53
C TRP A 156 1.31 1.60 11.87
N GLU A 157 2.35 1.27 12.61
CA GLU A 157 2.85 2.04 13.75
C GLU A 157 4.19 2.68 13.38
N ARG A 158 4.61 3.67 14.16
CA ARG A 158 5.98 4.19 14.07
C ARG A 158 6.94 3.20 14.74
N ALA A 159 8.02 2.84 14.03
CA ALA A 159 9.14 2.06 14.55
C ALA A 159 10.18 2.98 15.23
#